data_AF-A0A0M3QGF2-F1
#
_entry.id   AF-A0A0M3QGF2-F1
#
_cell.length_a   1.000
_cell.length_b   1.000
_cell.length_c   1.000
_cell.angle_alpha   90.00
_cell.angle_beta   90.00
_cell.angle_gamma   90.00
#
_symmetry.space_group_name_H-M   'P 1'
#
loop_
_entity.id
_entity.type
_entity.pdbx_description
1 polymer ?
#
loop_
_entity_poly.entity_id
_entity_poly.type
_entity_poly.pdbx_seq_one_letter_code
_entity_poly.pdbx_strand_id
1 'polypeptide(L)'
;MRRALVLLLLLLPLPAWSLTLSSATLWEGELSFSETVRVEPGVVLTVAPGTVVTFSGGKLEVAGRLVARGVRFTGRNWEGIVLKGCDAATVLSDCTVDGARTGIFVGGGAPKLEGLRLEKNDVGMEIKQKSAAEVRDCRFSGNSRVGLFIKDEAAPLVTGNLFTGNGKFGVYIYRALPRMLSRNVFSGNPTGLMISHYGSDPRVEGNRFEKNGVGIFVDRAARPHLQGNLLRGNETGLRLYRRSDPRVEGNDLRDNGFAIAVAYSSYPVIAGNDFTGNGSALVLEFQSSAWEAEKGSVVRQEEVSSVGAFGRGARNEVTEDERRPRVLDGTVDARGNWWGLKETAELEKTGAGGNPVSIADGRDTPTFTEGGKTYPLDTVRFAPWSKVPLTADLEKLP
;
A
#
# COMPACT_ATOMS: atom_id res chain seq x y z
N MET A 1 15.01 18.24 -40.95
CA MET A 1 16.03 17.53 -40.14
C MET A 1 16.11 18.19 -38.77
N ARG A 2 15.56 17.57 -37.72
CA ARG A 2 15.72 18.07 -36.34
C ARG A 2 17.11 17.63 -35.86
N ARG A 3 18.01 18.59 -35.64
CA ARG A 3 19.34 18.33 -35.07
C ARG A 3 19.14 17.90 -33.61
N ALA A 4 19.40 16.63 -33.30
CA ALA A 4 19.53 16.19 -31.91
C ALA A 4 20.89 16.67 -31.40
N LEU A 5 20.90 17.39 -30.27
CA LEU A 5 22.14 17.74 -29.59
C LEU A 5 22.62 16.49 -28.84
N VAL A 6 23.69 15.87 -29.32
CA VAL A 6 24.39 14.77 -28.61
C VAL A 6 25.36 15.44 -27.66
N LEU A 7 25.12 15.29 -26.35
CA LEU A 7 25.95 15.90 -25.32
C LEU A 7 26.87 14.82 -24.71
N LEU A 8 28.11 14.76 -25.20
CA LEU A 8 29.18 13.95 -24.60
C LEU A 8 29.94 14.83 -23.59
N LEU A 9 29.63 14.72 -22.31
CA LEU A 9 30.22 15.57 -21.25
C LEU A 9 31.27 14.78 -20.46
N LEU A 10 32.53 14.89 -20.87
CA LEU A 10 33.71 14.59 -20.04
C LEU A 10 34.30 15.94 -19.59
N LEU A 11 33.95 16.44 -18.39
CA LEU A 11 34.54 17.68 -17.89
C LEU A 11 34.88 17.69 -16.39
N LEU A 12 36.13 18.11 -16.16
CA LEU A 12 36.75 18.56 -14.92
C LEU A 12 35.92 19.67 -14.21
N PRO A 13 36.08 19.87 -12.89
CA PRO A 13 35.16 20.67 -12.08
C PRO A 13 35.29 22.16 -12.38
N LEU A 14 34.27 22.72 -13.05
CA LEU A 14 33.95 24.15 -13.02
C LEU A 14 32.65 24.33 -12.22
N PRO A 15 32.45 25.46 -11.52
CA PRO A 15 31.22 25.70 -10.77
C PRO A 15 30.05 25.85 -11.75
N ALA A 16 29.27 24.79 -11.92
CA ALA A 16 28.19 24.70 -12.88
C ALA A 16 26.86 25.05 -12.20
N TRP A 17 26.20 26.09 -12.72
CA TRP A 17 24.82 26.41 -12.39
C TRP A 17 23.92 25.25 -12.83
N SER A 18 22.83 24.98 -12.10
CA SER A 18 21.82 23.97 -12.46
C SER A 18 21.53 23.93 -13.97
N LEU A 19 21.70 22.76 -14.61
CA LEU A 19 21.52 22.57 -16.05
C LEU A 19 20.04 22.59 -16.42
N THR A 20 19.66 23.37 -17.43
CA THR A 20 18.29 23.38 -17.99
C THR A 20 18.33 22.94 -19.45
N LEU A 21 17.56 21.91 -19.78
CA LEU A 21 17.36 21.41 -21.15
C LEU A 21 16.13 22.11 -21.76
N SER A 22 16.40 23.01 -22.71
CA SER A 22 15.39 23.79 -23.44
C SER A 22 15.13 23.28 -24.87
N SER A 23 15.79 22.20 -25.28
CA SER A 23 15.59 21.56 -26.58
C SER A 23 15.74 20.04 -26.48
N ALA A 24 15.20 19.31 -27.46
CA ALA A 24 15.27 17.86 -27.48
C ALA A 24 16.72 17.37 -27.34
N THR A 25 16.98 16.56 -26.32
CA THR A 25 18.33 16.19 -25.89
C THR A 25 18.44 14.67 -25.81
N LEU A 26 19.57 14.13 -26.26
CA LEU A 26 19.95 12.73 -26.10
C LEU A 26 21.09 12.63 -25.08
N TRP A 27 20.91 11.78 -24.07
CA TRP A 27 21.98 11.36 -23.16
C TRP A 27 22.42 9.94 -23.47
N GLU A 28 23.74 9.73 -23.47
CA GLU A 28 24.37 8.44 -23.73
C GLU A 28 25.69 8.32 -22.93
N GLY A 29 26.05 7.09 -22.55
CA GLY A 29 27.29 6.81 -21.82
C GLY A 29 27.19 7.06 -20.31
N GLU A 30 28.27 7.56 -19.72
CA GLU A 30 28.34 7.90 -18.29
C GLU A 30 28.21 9.42 -18.11
N LEU A 31 27.20 9.85 -17.34
CA LEU A 31 26.96 11.26 -17.03
C LEU A 31 27.00 11.48 -15.52
N SER A 32 27.58 12.60 -15.09
CA SER A 32 27.65 12.98 -13.68
C SER A 32 27.16 14.41 -13.46
N PHE A 33 26.32 14.60 -12.45
CA PHE A 33 25.73 15.89 -12.10
C PHE A 33 25.83 16.14 -10.59
N SER A 34 26.24 17.34 -10.18
CA SER A 34 26.28 17.76 -8.77
C SER A 34 25.08 18.60 -8.35
N GLU A 35 24.31 19.11 -9.31
CA GLU A 35 23.16 19.98 -9.10
C GLU A 35 21.91 19.47 -9.83
N THR A 36 20.80 20.16 -9.64
CA THR A 36 19.55 19.83 -10.32
C THR A 36 19.68 20.01 -11.83
N VAL A 37 19.21 19.01 -12.58
CA VAL A 37 18.98 19.12 -14.02
C VAL A 37 17.49 19.27 -14.28
N ARG A 38 17.08 20.24 -15.10
CA ARG A 38 15.69 20.52 -15.44
C ARG A 38 15.41 20.23 -16.90
N VAL A 39 14.29 19.56 -17.18
CA VAL A 39 13.73 19.38 -18.53
C VAL A 39 12.49 20.26 -18.64
N GLU A 40 12.56 21.29 -19.48
CA GLU A 40 11.48 22.27 -19.63
C GLU A 40 10.19 21.67 -20.21
N PRO A 41 9.03 22.30 -19.98
CA PRO A 41 7.79 21.91 -20.65
C PRO A 41 7.95 21.85 -22.18
N GLY A 42 7.42 20.81 -22.81
CA GLY A 42 7.53 20.60 -24.26
C GLY A 42 8.87 20.03 -24.74
N VAL A 43 9.87 19.91 -23.87
CA VAL A 43 11.17 19.31 -24.19
C VAL A 43 11.14 17.80 -23.96
N VAL A 44 11.79 17.04 -24.85
CA VAL A 44 11.98 15.59 -24.69
C VAL A 44 13.44 15.33 -24.33
N LEU A 45 13.66 14.73 -23.17
CA LEU A 45 14.91 14.09 -22.82
C LEU A 45 14.81 12.60 -23.15
N THR A 46 15.66 12.14 -24.06
CA THR A 46 15.84 10.72 -24.35
C THR A 46 17.16 10.26 -23.73
N VAL A 47 17.13 9.14 -23.00
CA VAL A 47 18.34 8.55 -22.43
C VAL A 47 18.54 7.16 -23.04
N ALA A 48 19.66 6.97 -23.71
CA ALA A 48 19.96 5.74 -24.44
C ALA A 48 20.16 4.53 -23.50
N PRO A 49 19.82 3.31 -23.93
CA PRO A 49 20.08 2.11 -23.14
C PRO A 49 21.56 1.92 -22.77
N GLY A 50 21.80 1.37 -21.58
CA GLY A 50 23.15 1.19 -21.03
C GLY A 50 23.75 2.44 -20.41
N THR A 51 23.09 3.60 -20.50
CA THR A 51 23.54 4.85 -19.88
C THR A 51 23.51 4.74 -18.35
N VAL A 52 24.54 5.29 -17.71
CA VAL A 52 24.59 5.48 -16.26
C VAL A 52 24.61 6.98 -15.97
N VAL A 53 23.61 7.45 -15.22
CA VAL A 53 23.48 8.84 -14.78
C VAL A 53 23.70 8.90 -13.28
N THR A 54 24.75 9.58 -12.85
CA THR A 54 25.14 9.69 -11.44
C THR A 54 24.91 11.10 -10.90
N PHE A 55 24.20 11.23 -9.79
CA PHE A 55 24.02 12.48 -9.07
C PHE A 55 24.81 12.50 -7.75
N SER A 56 25.52 13.58 -7.45
CA SER A 56 26.15 13.82 -6.13
C SER A 56 25.40 14.85 -5.27
N GLY A 57 24.29 15.36 -5.79
CA GLY A 57 23.38 16.32 -5.19
C GLY A 57 22.24 16.63 -6.16
N GLY A 58 21.25 17.44 -5.75
CA GLY A 58 20.15 17.83 -6.62
C GLY A 58 19.26 16.67 -7.09
N LYS A 59 18.61 16.84 -8.24
CA LYS A 59 17.62 15.91 -8.82
C LYS A 59 17.55 16.01 -10.34
N LEU A 60 16.91 15.03 -10.97
CA LEU A 60 16.40 15.19 -12.33
C LEU A 60 14.94 15.65 -12.28
N GLU A 61 14.67 16.91 -12.60
CA GLU A 61 13.32 17.47 -12.61
C GLU A 61 12.79 17.59 -14.04
N VAL A 62 11.68 16.91 -14.32
CA VAL A 62 11.10 16.78 -15.66
C VAL A 62 9.70 17.39 -15.68
N ALA A 63 9.57 18.56 -16.30
CA ALA A 63 8.28 19.16 -16.65
C ALA A 63 7.88 18.91 -18.12
N GLY A 64 8.84 18.52 -18.95
CA GLY A 64 8.61 17.99 -20.29
C GLY A 64 8.37 16.48 -20.28
N ARG A 65 9.11 15.76 -21.13
CA ARG A 65 9.03 14.30 -21.31
C ARG A 65 10.36 13.64 -21.05
N LEU A 66 10.33 12.49 -20.37
CA LEU A 66 11.48 11.60 -20.19
C LEU A 66 11.20 10.26 -20.88
N VAL A 67 12.10 9.85 -21.77
CA VAL A 67 12.09 8.52 -22.38
C VAL A 67 13.41 7.84 -22.02
N ALA A 68 13.34 6.79 -21.21
CA ALA A 68 14.51 6.04 -20.78
C ALA A 68 14.22 4.53 -20.79
N ARG A 69 15.15 3.75 -21.35
CA ARG A 69 15.07 2.30 -21.35
C ARG A 69 16.39 1.68 -20.96
N GLY A 70 16.43 0.77 -19.98
CA GLY A 70 17.67 0.09 -19.60
C GLY A 70 18.74 1.05 -19.05
N VAL A 71 18.32 2.09 -18.34
CA VAL A 71 19.19 3.15 -17.79
C VAL A 71 19.36 2.95 -16.29
N ARG A 72 20.54 3.26 -15.76
CA ARG A 72 20.75 3.37 -14.32
C ARG A 72 20.85 4.82 -13.90
N PHE A 73 19.92 5.26 -13.04
CA PHE A 73 20.00 6.53 -12.33
C PHE A 73 20.44 6.25 -10.89
N THR A 74 21.59 6.76 -10.49
CA THR A 74 22.19 6.48 -9.18
C THR A 74 22.79 7.74 -8.59
N GLY A 75 23.13 7.71 -7.31
CA GLY A 75 23.78 8.85 -6.70
C GLY A 75 23.94 8.76 -5.20
N ARG A 76 24.60 9.78 -4.64
CA ARG A 76 24.69 10.02 -3.20
C ARG A 76 24.08 11.38 -2.90
N ASN A 77 23.29 11.47 -1.83
CA ASN A 77 22.64 12.71 -1.36
C ASN A 77 21.73 13.39 -2.40
N TRP A 78 21.28 12.66 -3.42
CA TRP A 78 20.40 13.18 -4.46
C TRP A 78 18.92 12.93 -4.13
N GLU A 79 18.04 13.80 -4.64
CA GLU A 79 16.61 13.72 -4.30
C GLU A 79 15.87 12.65 -5.09
N GLY A 80 16.36 12.28 -6.28
CA GLY A 80 15.73 11.35 -7.20
C GLY A 80 15.28 11.96 -8.52
N ILE A 81 14.34 11.30 -9.20
CA ILE A 81 13.69 11.78 -10.42
C ILE A 81 12.33 12.38 -10.06
N VAL A 82 12.04 13.58 -10.53
CA VAL A 82 10.79 14.31 -10.27
C VAL A 82 10.05 14.50 -11.59
N LEU A 83 8.94 13.81 -11.79
CA LEU A 83 8.05 13.93 -12.95
C LEU A 83 6.88 14.86 -12.61
N LYS A 84 6.77 16.00 -13.28
CA LYS A 84 5.76 17.04 -13.03
C LYS A 84 4.74 17.08 -14.16
N GLY A 85 3.56 16.50 -13.92
CA GLY A 85 2.45 16.52 -14.89
C GLY A 85 2.74 15.77 -16.19
N CYS A 86 3.71 14.85 -16.19
CA CYS A 86 4.14 14.14 -17.38
C CYS A 86 3.02 13.26 -17.97
N ASP A 87 2.87 13.30 -19.30
CA ASP A 87 1.88 12.50 -20.03
C ASP A 87 2.30 11.02 -20.16
N ALA A 88 1.44 10.23 -20.80
CA ALA A 88 1.67 8.80 -21.05
C ALA A 88 2.78 8.50 -22.08
N ALA A 89 3.37 9.53 -22.69
CA ALA A 89 4.55 9.40 -23.54
C ALA A 89 5.86 9.61 -22.76
N THR A 90 5.81 10.02 -21.48
CA THR A 90 6.91 9.79 -20.54
C THR A 90 6.92 8.30 -20.17
N VAL A 91 8.00 7.62 -20.55
CA VAL A 91 8.16 6.17 -20.40
C VAL A 91 9.53 5.89 -19.79
N LEU A 92 9.53 5.19 -18.66
CA LEU A 92 10.72 4.57 -18.10
C LEU A 92 10.49 3.06 -18.11
N SER A 93 11.40 2.32 -18.75
CA SER A 93 11.32 0.86 -18.88
C SER A 93 12.65 0.19 -18.55
N ASP A 94 12.64 -0.91 -17.81
CA ASP A 94 13.84 -1.70 -17.51
C ASP A 94 14.97 -0.89 -16.83
N CYS A 95 14.64 0.23 -16.17
CA CYS A 95 15.63 1.12 -15.53
C CYS A 95 15.86 0.77 -14.06
N THR A 96 17.04 1.08 -13.55
CA THR A 96 17.36 1.03 -12.12
C THR A 96 17.45 2.44 -11.55
N VAL A 97 16.82 2.69 -10.40
CA VAL A 97 16.95 3.93 -9.63
C VAL A 97 17.36 3.63 -8.19
N ASP A 98 18.55 4.08 -7.80
CA ASP A 98 19.14 3.76 -6.49
C ASP A 98 19.82 4.92 -5.76
N GLY A 99 19.87 4.83 -4.42
CA GLY A 99 20.57 5.78 -3.54
C GLY A 99 19.91 7.15 -3.39
N ALA A 100 18.66 7.31 -3.83
CA ALA A 100 17.92 8.56 -3.76
C ALA A 100 17.15 8.70 -2.44
N ARG A 101 16.78 9.95 -2.11
CA ARG A 101 15.75 10.19 -1.10
C ARG A 101 14.39 9.64 -1.55
N THR A 102 13.92 10.02 -2.73
CA THR A 102 12.73 9.42 -3.35
C THR A 102 13.09 8.99 -4.75
N GLY A 103 13.21 7.69 -5.03
CA GLY A 103 13.69 7.20 -6.34
C GLY A 103 12.97 7.88 -7.51
N ILE A 104 11.63 7.79 -7.52
CA ILE A 104 10.79 8.54 -8.47
C ILE A 104 9.63 9.23 -7.73
N PHE A 105 9.53 10.54 -7.89
CA PHE A 105 8.37 11.32 -7.49
C PHE A 105 7.51 11.65 -8.72
N VAL A 106 6.21 11.35 -8.65
CA VAL A 106 5.22 11.65 -9.69
C VAL A 106 4.18 12.62 -9.13
N GLY A 107 4.22 13.87 -9.61
CA GLY A 107 3.24 14.90 -9.29
C GLY A 107 2.28 15.13 -10.47
N GLY A 108 1.11 14.50 -10.44
CA GLY A 108 0.14 14.53 -11.54
C GLY A 108 0.55 13.72 -12.77
N GLY A 109 -0.20 13.88 -13.87
CA GLY A 109 0.10 13.21 -15.14
C GLY A 109 -0.23 11.70 -15.16
N ALA A 110 0.24 11.00 -16.18
CA ALA A 110 0.01 9.57 -16.40
C ALA A 110 1.22 8.85 -17.02
N PRO A 111 2.45 8.99 -16.48
CA PRO A 111 3.63 8.33 -17.04
C PRO A 111 3.53 6.80 -16.96
N LYS A 112 4.23 6.11 -17.86
CA LYS A 112 4.37 4.65 -17.85
C LYS A 112 5.70 4.24 -17.23
N LEU A 113 5.62 3.44 -16.18
CA LEU A 113 6.74 3.04 -15.34
C LEU A 113 6.72 1.50 -15.27
N GLU A 114 7.60 0.86 -16.04
CA GLU A 114 7.54 -0.59 -16.30
C GLU A 114 8.89 -1.26 -16.07
N GLY A 115 8.91 -2.46 -15.48
CA GLY A 115 10.16 -3.23 -15.33
C GLY A 115 11.24 -2.53 -14.49
N LEU A 116 10.87 -1.54 -13.67
CA LEU A 116 11.83 -0.72 -12.94
C LEU A 116 12.37 -1.44 -11.71
N ARG A 117 13.63 -1.16 -11.35
CA ARG A 117 14.23 -1.56 -10.07
C ARG A 117 14.44 -0.33 -9.20
N LEU A 118 13.63 -0.16 -8.16
CA LEU A 118 13.67 0.95 -7.22
C LEU A 118 14.28 0.45 -5.91
N GLU A 119 15.58 0.64 -5.75
CA GLU A 119 16.37 -0.05 -4.73
C GLU A 119 17.15 0.91 -3.84
N LYS A 120 17.24 0.61 -2.54
CA LYS A 120 18.09 1.35 -1.58
C LYS A 120 17.84 2.87 -1.57
N ASN A 121 16.61 3.28 -1.85
CA ASN A 121 16.16 4.66 -1.67
C ASN A 121 15.53 4.81 -0.28
N ASP A 122 15.23 6.02 0.19
CA ASP A 122 14.36 6.12 1.38
C ASP A 122 12.91 5.75 1.04
N VAL A 123 12.41 6.33 -0.04
CA VAL A 123 11.13 5.99 -0.67
C VAL A 123 11.43 5.55 -2.10
N GLY A 124 10.96 4.36 -2.50
CA GLY A 124 11.18 3.88 -3.86
C GLY A 124 10.45 4.76 -4.90
N MET A 125 9.16 4.99 -4.69
CA MET A 125 8.35 5.89 -5.51
C MET A 125 7.27 6.59 -4.69
N GLU A 126 7.02 7.87 -4.96
CA GLU A 126 5.88 8.63 -4.42
C GLU A 126 4.99 9.13 -5.57
N ILE A 127 3.68 8.87 -5.49
CA ILE A 127 2.69 9.29 -6.49
C ILE A 127 1.63 10.15 -5.82
N LYS A 128 1.41 11.36 -6.32
CA LYS A 128 0.42 12.31 -5.77
C LYS A 128 -0.25 13.20 -6.82
N GLN A 129 -1.15 14.07 -6.37
CA GLN A 129 -1.80 15.11 -7.18
C GLN A 129 -2.63 14.53 -8.34
N LYS A 130 -3.53 13.59 -8.03
CA LYS A 130 -4.44 12.99 -9.04
C LYS A 130 -3.73 12.29 -10.19
N SER A 131 -2.47 11.90 -9.99
CA SER A 131 -1.72 11.16 -11.01
C SER A 131 -2.39 9.83 -11.33
N ALA A 132 -2.45 9.49 -12.61
CA ALA A 132 -2.97 8.25 -13.16
C ALA A 132 -1.85 7.34 -13.71
N ALA A 133 -0.64 7.46 -13.14
CA ALA A 133 0.54 6.69 -13.55
C ALA A 133 0.27 5.18 -13.65
N GLU A 134 0.98 4.52 -14.55
CA GLU A 134 0.98 3.06 -14.67
C GLU A 134 2.28 2.50 -14.12
N VAL A 135 2.19 1.69 -13.06
CA VAL A 135 3.31 1.02 -12.40
C VAL A 135 3.17 -0.48 -12.59
N ARG A 136 3.98 -1.05 -13.48
CA ARG A 136 3.87 -2.44 -13.92
C ARG A 136 5.18 -3.18 -13.79
N ASP A 137 5.14 -4.41 -13.31
CA ASP A 137 6.28 -5.35 -13.34
C ASP A 137 7.57 -4.77 -12.72
N CYS A 138 7.42 -3.84 -11.77
CA CYS A 138 8.53 -3.20 -11.08
C CYS A 138 8.90 -3.97 -9.82
N ARG A 139 10.16 -3.82 -9.40
CA ARG A 139 10.70 -4.32 -8.15
C ARG A 139 11.06 -3.16 -7.23
N PHE A 140 10.46 -3.15 -6.05
CA PHE A 140 10.75 -2.21 -4.97
C PHE A 140 11.42 -2.98 -3.83
N SER A 141 12.73 -2.77 -3.64
CA SER A 141 13.46 -3.56 -2.65
C SER A 141 14.51 -2.81 -1.84
N GLY A 142 14.55 -3.09 -0.54
CA GLY A 142 15.55 -2.51 0.37
C GLY A 142 15.42 -1.00 0.51
N ASN A 143 14.24 -0.41 0.28
CA ASN A 143 14.02 1.01 0.55
C ASN A 143 13.87 1.22 2.05
N SER A 144 14.51 2.25 2.61
CA SER A 144 14.64 2.43 4.07
C SER A 144 13.31 2.70 4.77
N ARG A 145 12.30 3.19 4.04
CA ARG A 145 10.96 3.48 4.56
C ARG A 145 9.86 2.80 3.76
N VAL A 146 9.58 3.26 2.54
CA VAL A 146 8.39 2.84 1.78
C VAL A 146 8.80 2.43 0.37
N GLY A 147 8.29 1.29 -0.12
CA GLY A 147 8.46 0.91 -1.53
C GLY A 147 7.72 1.89 -2.45
N LEU A 148 6.40 1.93 -2.34
CA LEU A 148 5.53 2.84 -3.10
C LEU A 148 4.57 3.60 -2.18
N PHE A 149 4.60 4.93 -2.23
CA PHE A 149 3.69 5.80 -1.47
C PHE A 149 2.69 6.48 -2.42
N ILE A 150 1.40 6.14 -2.29
CA ILE A 150 0.30 6.68 -3.10
C ILE A 150 -0.54 7.59 -2.21
N LYS A 151 -0.68 8.86 -2.58
CA LYS A 151 -1.38 9.85 -1.74
C LYS A 151 -2.07 10.96 -2.50
N ASP A 152 -2.84 11.76 -1.78
CA ASP A 152 -3.43 13.02 -2.24
C ASP A 152 -4.17 12.85 -3.59
N GLU A 153 -5.22 12.03 -3.56
CA GLU A 153 -6.15 11.74 -4.66
C GLU A 153 -5.52 11.05 -5.88
N ALA A 154 -4.29 10.55 -5.79
CA ALA A 154 -3.70 9.75 -6.86
C ALA A 154 -4.52 8.47 -7.14
N ALA A 155 -4.60 8.11 -8.42
CA ALA A 155 -5.37 6.97 -8.93
C ALA A 155 -4.54 6.12 -9.93
N PRO A 156 -3.35 5.64 -9.56
CA PRO A 156 -2.50 4.86 -10.45
C PRO A 156 -3.07 3.46 -10.73
N LEU A 157 -2.52 2.80 -11.75
CA LEU A 157 -2.61 1.36 -11.94
C LEU A 157 -1.34 0.71 -11.36
N VAL A 158 -1.48 -0.25 -10.44
CA VAL A 158 -0.35 -0.92 -9.79
C VAL A 158 -0.52 -2.43 -9.93
N THR A 159 0.21 -3.04 -10.87
CA THR A 159 0.06 -4.46 -11.19
C THR A 159 1.38 -5.19 -11.45
N GLY A 160 1.45 -6.47 -11.08
CA GLY A 160 2.62 -7.31 -11.40
C GLY A 160 3.89 -6.95 -10.63
N ASN A 161 3.81 -6.09 -9.61
CA ASN A 161 4.99 -5.58 -8.93
C ASN A 161 5.43 -6.48 -7.76
N LEU A 162 6.73 -6.44 -7.46
CA LEU A 162 7.33 -7.10 -6.31
C LEU A 162 7.79 -6.07 -5.27
N PHE A 163 7.24 -6.14 -4.06
CA PHE A 163 7.63 -5.33 -2.90
C PHE A 163 8.31 -6.22 -1.86
N THR A 164 9.62 -6.07 -1.68
CA THR A 164 10.39 -6.96 -0.79
C THR A 164 11.39 -6.24 0.10
N GLY A 165 11.36 -6.52 1.41
CA GLY A 165 12.33 -6.01 2.37
C GLY A 165 12.39 -4.48 2.46
N ASN A 166 11.25 -3.79 2.37
CA ASN A 166 11.19 -2.34 2.60
C ASN A 166 11.04 -2.07 4.10
N GLY A 167 11.63 -0.99 4.60
CA GLY A 167 11.85 -0.79 6.05
C GLY A 167 10.62 -0.47 6.89
N LYS A 168 9.49 -0.05 6.28
CA LYS A 168 8.20 0.14 6.98
C LYS A 168 7.05 -0.49 6.20
N PHE A 169 6.87 -0.05 4.96
CA PHE A 169 5.73 -0.46 4.12
C PHE A 169 6.22 -0.90 2.74
N GLY A 170 5.67 -2.00 2.22
CA GLY A 170 5.78 -2.29 0.78
C GLY A 170 5.06 -1.22 -0.02
N VAL A 171 3.76 -1.05 0.23
CA VAL A 171 2.93 0.03 -0.29
C VAL A 171 2.24 0.77 0.85
N TYR A 172 2.16 2.10 0.76
CA TYR A 172 1.32 2.92 1.62
C TYR A 172 0.32 3.73 0.78
N ILE A 173 -0.97 3.56 1.04
CA ILE A 173 -2.07 4.35 0.46
C ILE A 173 -2.61 5.31 1.52
N TYR A 174 -2.59 6.60 1.20
CA TYR A 174 -3.03 7.67 2.10
C TYR A 174 -3.91 8.70 1.38
N ARG A 175 -5.23 8.64 1.59
CA ARG A 175 -6.22 9.51 0.93
C ARG A 175 -6.08 9.45 -0.60
N ALA A 176 -6.01 8.24 -1.11
CA ALA A 176 -5.85 7.95 -2.53
C ALA A 176 -6.65 6.70 -2.91
N LEU A 177 -7.03 6.61 -4.18
CA LEU A 177 -7.86 5.55 -4.71
C LEU A 177 -7.23 4.99 -6.00
N PRO A 178 -6.20 4.13 -5.89
CA PRO A 178 -5.67 3.40 -7.03
C PRO A 178 -6.78 2.75 -7.85
N ARG A 179 -6.73 2.91 -9.18
CA ARG A 179 -7.71 2.30 -10.10
C ARG A 179 -7.67 0.78 -10.04
N MET A 180 -6.49 0.22 -9.79
CA MET A 180 -6.27 -1.21 -9.64
C MET A 180 -5.01 -1.46 -8.82
N LEU A 181 -5.10 -2.37 -7.85
CA LEU A 181 -3.96 -2.94 -7.13
C LEU A 181 -4.08 -4.45 -7.19
N SER A 182 -3.41 -5.06 -8.17
CA SER A 182 -3.62 -6.49 -8.49
C SER A 182 -2.36 -7.24 -8.87
N ARG A 183 -2.31 -8.56 -8.62
CA ARG A 183 -1.19 -9.43 -9.03
C ARG A 183 0.17 -8.92 -8.55
N ASN A 184 0.21 -8.23 -7.42
CA ASN A 184 1.45 -7.81 -6.79
C ASN A 184 1.85 -8.84 -5.72
N VAL A 185 3.17 -8.95 -5.49
CA VAL A 185 3.75 -9.82 -4.46
C VAL A 185 4.40 -8.96 -3.40
N PHE A 186 4.00 -9.17 -2.14
CA PHE A 186 4.54 -8.51 -0.96
C PHE A 186 5.21 -9.55 -0.08
N SER A 187 6.52 -9.46 0.10
CA SER A 187 7.27 -10.46 0.86
C SER A 187 8.31 -9.85 1.81
N GLY A 188 8.35 -10.32 3.06
CA GLY A 188 9.38 -9.93 4.02
C GLY A 188 9.41 -8.44 4.35
N ASN A 189 8.25 -7.76 4.30
CA ASN A 189 8.12 -6.38 4.77
C ASN A 189 7.56 -6.38 6.20
N PRO A 190 7.88 -5.39 7.05
CA PRO A 190 7.19 -5.21 8.33
C PRO A 190 5.68 -5.05 8.16
N THR A 191 5.26 -4.33 7.11
CA THR A 191 3.87 -4.31 6.64
C THR A 191 3.86 -4.34 5.11
N GLY A 192 3.14 -5.29 4.51
CA GLY A 192 3.04 -5.41 3.06
C GLY A 192 2.31 -4.22 2.45
N LEU A 193 1.04 -4.04 2.83
CA LEU A 193 0.18 -2.96 2.37
C LEU A 193 -0.45 -2.21 3.55
N MET A 194 -0.18 -0.91 3.65
CA MET A 194 -0.88 0.01 4.57
C MET A 194 -1.93 0.81 3.80
N ILE A 195 -3.17 0.81 4.28
CA ILE A 195 -4.28 1.60 3.74
C ILE A 195 -4.84 2.42 4.89
N SER A 196 -4.74 3.74 4.81
CA SER A 196 -5.09 4.58 5.96
C SER A 196 -5.91 5.79 5.55
N HIS A 197 -6.83 6.15 6.46
CA HIS A 197 -7.75 7.28 6.39
C HIS A 197 -8.93 7.06 5.44
N TYR A 198 -10.09 7.59 5.86
CA TYR A 198 -11.30 7.66 5.05
C TYR A 198 -11.04 8.16 3.62
N GLY A 199 -11.75 7.57 2.67
CA GLY A 199 -11.58 7.82 1.23
C GLY A 199 -10.45 7.02 0.58
N SER A 200 -9.74 6.18 1.35
CA SER A 200 -8.77 5.22 0.83
C SER A 200 -9.42 3.84 0.73
N ASP A 201 -10.27 3.65 -0.27
CA ASP A 201 -11.13 2.47 -0.41
C ASP A 201 -10.79 1.67 -1.69
N PRO A 202 -9.53 1.28 -1.92
CA PRO A 202 -9.13 0.59 -3.15
C PRO A 202 -9.74 -0.81 -3.27
N ARG A 203 -9.87 -1.28 -4.51
CA ARG A 203 -9.99 -2.71 -4.81
C ARG A 203 -8.60 -3.34 -4.83
N VAL A 204 -8.38 -4.32 -3.97
CA VAL A 204 -7.15 -5.10 -3.81
C VAL A 204 -7.46 -6.54 -4.20
N GLU A 205 -6.95 -6.98 -5.34
CA GLU A 205 -7.39 -8.24 -5.96
C GLU A 205 -6.25 -9.13 -6.45
N GLY A 206 -6.29 -10.42 -6.12
CA GLY A 206 -5.33 -11.39 -6.66
C GLY A 206 -3.87 -11.07 -6.30
N ASN A 207 -3.63 -10.44 -5.15
CA ASN A 207 -2.28 -10.17 -4.65
C ASN A 207 -1.83 -11.28 -3.69
N ARG A 208 -0.51 -11.40 -3.53
CA ARG A 208 0.11 -12.35 -2.60
C ARG A 208 0.87 -11.61 -1.51
N PHE A 209 0.51 -11.85 -0.26
CA PHE A 209 1.15 -11.32 0.93
C PHE A 209 1.76 -12.47 1.72
N GLU A 210 3.08 -12.63 1.63
CA GLU A 210 3.77 -13.79 2.18
C GLU A 210 4.86 -13.37 3.17
N LYS A 211 4.89 -13.97 4.36
CA LYS A 211 5.99 -13.79 5.32
C LYS A 211 6.28 -12.33 5.68
N ASN A 212 5.24 -11.50 5.78
CA ASN A 212 5.32 -10.15 6.31
C ASN A 212 5.02 -10.16 7.82
N GLY A 213 5.42 -9.10 8.53
CA GLY A 213 4.92 -8.89 9.90
C GLY A 213 3.40 -8.71 9.87
N VAL A 214 2.93 -7.73 9.11
CA VAL A 214 1.51 -7.58 8.75
C VAL A 214 1.35 -7.69 7.25
N GLY A 215 0.47 -8.56 6.75
CA GLY A 215 0.16 -8.66 5.32
C GLY A 215 -0.49 -7.37 4.82
N ILE A 216 -1.68 -7.08 5.34
CA ILE A 216 -2.46 -5.87 5.05
C ILE A 216 -2.85 -5.19 6.37
N PHE A 217 -2.60 -3.89 6.48
CA PHE A 217 -3.04 -3.07 7.60
C PHE A 217 -4.01 -1.98 7.09
N VAL A 218 -5.27 -2.05 7.51
CA VAL A 218 -6.29 -1.03 7.26
C VAL A 218 -6.55 -0.23 8.53
N ASP A 219 -6.51 1.10 8.41
CA ASP A 219 -6.57 2.00 9.57
C ASP A 219 -7.39 3.28 9.31
N ARG A 220 -7.93 3.88 10.37
CA ARG A 220 -8.60 5.20 10.39
C ARG A 220 -9.74 5.32 9.38
N ALA A 221 -10.72 4.42 9.46
CA ALA A 221 -11.92 4.46 8.64
C ALA A 221 -11.72 4.26 7.12
N ALA A 222 -10.58 3.70 6.69
CA ALA A 222 -10.46 3.14 5.35
C ALA A 222 -11.32 1.86 5.20
N ARG A 223 -11.91 1.67 4.02
CA ARG A 223 -12.88 0.62 3.69
C ARG A 223 -12.58 -0.05 2.33
N PRO A 224 -11.39 -0.68 2.16
CA PRO A 224 -11.04 -1.34 0.91
C PRO A 224 -11.93 -2.57 0.63
N HIS A 225 -11.97 -2.98 -0.64
CA HIS A 225 -12.50 -4.28 -1.04
C HIS A 225 -11.32 -5.23 -1.30
N LEU A 226 -11.20 -6.24 -0.44
CA LEU A 226 -10.15 -7.26 -0.50
C LEU A 226 -10.76 -8.55 -1.08
N GLN A 227 -10.37 -8.91 -2.30
CA GLN A 227 -10.96 -10.04 -3.00
C GLN A 227 -9.91 -10.98 -3.61
N GLY A 228 -10.04 -12.29 -3.41
CA GLY A 228 -9.21 -13.28 -4.10
C GLY A 228 -7.71 -13.14 -3.82
N ASN A 229 -7.31 -12.56 -2.69
CA ASN A 229 -5.91 -12.43 -2.31
C ASN A 229 -5.44 -13.67 -1.52
N LEU A 230 -4.15 -13.95 -1.59
CA LEU A 230 -3.46 -14.93 -0.76
C LEU A 230 -2.68 -14.20 0.34
N LEU A 231 -2.98 -14.50 1.60
CA LEU A 231 -2.26 -14.01 2.78
C LEU A 231 -1.75 -15.22 3.55
N ARG A 232 -0.44 -15.51 3.47
CA ARG A 232 0.13 -16.73 4.03
C ARG A 232 1.43 -16.52 4.79
N GLY A 233 1.58 -17.18 5.94
CA GLY A 233 2.83 -17.16 6.71
C GLY A 233 3.18 -15.79 7.28
N ASN A 234 2.22 -14.87 7.39
CA ASN A 234 2.44 -13.57 8.02
C ASN A 234 2.25 -13.71 9.54
N GLU A 235 2.87 -12.84 10.34
CA GLU A 235 2.57 -12.81 11.79
C GLU A 235 1.11 -12.40 12.01
N THR A 236 0.64 -11.39 11.28
CA THR A 236 -0.78 -11.05 11.12
C THR A 236 -1.12 -10.94 9.63
N GLY A 237 -2.11 -11.68 9.15
CA GLY A 237 -2.60 -11.59 7.78
C GLY A 237 -3.20 -10.21 7.51
N LEU A 238 -4.33 -9.92 8.15
CA LEU A 238 -5.06 -8.66 8.03
C LEU A 238 -5.27 -8.01 9.40
N ARG A 239 -4.79 -6.78 9.55
CA ARG A 239 -5.04 -5.97 10.74
C ARG A 239 -6.03 -4.85 10.41
N LEU A 240 -7.12 -4.77 11.15
CA LEU A 240 -8.14 -3.73 11.04
C LEU A 240 -8.17 -2.91 12.32
N TYR A 241 -8.05 -1.59 12.18
CA TYR A 241 -7.88 -0.72 13.33
C TYR A 241 -8.63 0.59 13.14
N ARG A 242 -9.26 1.09 14.21
CA ARG A 242 -9.95 2.40 14.23
C ARG A 242 -10.96 2.54 13.10
N ARG A 243 -12.07 1.79 13.21
CA ARG A 243 -13.27 1.91 12.36
C ARG A 243 -13.07 1.51 10.91
N SER A 244 -12.15 0.59 10.66
CA SER A 244 -11.90 0.09 9.32
C SER A 244 -12.88 -1.03 8.98
N ASP A 245 -13.77 -0.74 8.02
CA ASP A 245 -14.87 -1.63 7.64
C ASP A 245 -14.68 -2.17 6.20
N PRO A 246 -13.63 -2.95 5.91
CA PRO A 246 -13.44 -3.53 4.58
C PRO A 246 -14.48 -4.62 4.27
N ARG A 247 -14.63 -4.90 2.98
CA ARG A 247 -15.18 -6.17 2.50
C ARG A 247 -14.05 -7.15 2.26
N VAL A 248 -14.08 -8.30 2.93
CA VAL A 248 -13.07 -9.35 2.84
C VAL A 248 -13.74 -10.60 2.28
N GLU A 249 -13.61 -10.81 0.97
CA GLU A 249 -14.40 -11.80 0.24
C GLU A 249 -13.52 -12.76 -0.58
N GLY A 250 -13.71 -14.08 -0.43
CA GLY A 250 -13.05 -15.05 -1.31
C GLY A 250 -11.52 -15.07 -1.21
N ASN A 251 -10.93 -14.68 -0.09
CA ASN A 251 -9.49 -14.66 0.12
C ASN A 251 -9.01 -15.96 0.80
N ASP A 252 -7.76 -16.31 0.57
CA ASP A 252 -7.06 -17.39 1.23
C ASP A 252 -6.14 -16.83 2.32
N LEU A 253 -6.53 -16.96 3.59
CA LEU A 253 -5.80 -16.43 4.73
C LEU A 253 -5.19 -17.56 5.56
N ARG A 254 -4.49 -18.52 4.94
CA ARG A 254 -3.95 -19.69 5.63
C ARG A 254 -2.61 -19.46 6.32
N ASP A 255 -2.32 -20.28 7.32
CA ASP A 255 -1.00 -20.41 7.95
C ASP A 255 -0.39 -19.09 8.46
N ASN A 256 -1.20 -18.15 8.92
CA ASN A 256 -0.73 -16.94 9.61
C ASN A 256 -0.73 -17.15 11.14
N GLY A 257 0.03 -16.33 11.87
CA GLY A 257 -0.10 -16.29 13.33
C GLY A 257 -1.52 -15.90 13.73
N PHE A 258 -1.95 -14.73 13.29
CA PHE A 258 -3.33 -14.25 13.31
C PHE A 258 -3.82 -14.04 11.88
N ALA A 259 -4.91 -14.67 11.47
CA ALA A 259 -5.44 -14.45 10.12
C ALA A 259 -6.04 -13.03 10.00
N ILE A 260 -6.95 -12.67 10.91
CA ILE A 260 -7.54 -11.33 11.01
C ILE A 260 -7.55 -10.87 12.48
N ALA A 261 -7.00 -9.69 12.73
CA ALA A 261 -7.12 -8.99 14.00
C ALA A 261 -7.97 -7.72 13.80
N VAL A 262 -9.01 -7.55 14.62
CA VAL A 262 -10.00 -6.47 14.51
C VAL A 262 -10.02 -5.66 15.80
N ALA A 263 -9.83 -4.35 15.69
CA ALA A 263 -9.79 -3.50 16.88
C ALA A 263 -10.39 -2.12 16.70
N TYR A 264 -10.81 -1.53 17.82
CA TYR A 264 -11.32 -0.17 17.95
C TYR A 264 -12.46 0.14 16.97
N SER A 265 -13.59 -0.52 17.19
CA SER A 265 -14.86 -0.28 16.50
C SER A 265 -14.82 -0.50 14.98
N SER A 266 -14.08 -1.52 14.53
CA SER A 266 -13.99 -1.91 13.12
C SER A 266 -15.00 -3.04 12.84
N TYR A 267 -15.87 -2.88 11.85
CA TYR A 267 -16.96 -3.82 11.55
C TYR A 267 -16.89 -4.29 10.08
N PRO A 268 -15.90 -5.13 9.75
CA PRO A 268 -15.78 -5.69 8.40
C PRO A 268 -16.93 -6.65 8.07
N VAL A 269 -17.13 -6.88 6.77
CA VAL A 269 -17.87 -8.04 6.28
C VAL A 269 -16.86 -9.07 5.79
N ILE A 270 -16.84 -10.25 6.40
CA ILE A 270 -15.87 -11.30 6.14
C ILE A 270 -16.63 -12.54 5.66
N ALA A 271 -16.55 -12.86 4.36
CA ALA A 271 -17.32 -13.97 3.79
C ALA A 271 -16.57 -14.75 2.73
N GLY A 272 -16.81 -16.06 2.66
CA GLY A 272 -16.27 -16.89 1.60
C GLY A 272 -14.75 -17.08 1.63
N ASN A 273 -14.09 -16.82 2.76
CA ASN A 273 -12.63 -16.94 2.90
C ASN A 273 -12.23 -18.31 3.48
N ASP A 274 -10.94 -18.64 3.34
CA ASP A 274 -10.31 -19.83 3.92
C ASP A 274 -9.35 -19.43 5.06
N PHE A 275 -9.58 -19.99 6.25
CA PHE A 275 -8.81 -19.74 7.47
C PHE A 275 -7.98 -20.94 7.94
N THR A 276 -7.71 -21.89 7.07
CA THR A 276 -7.01 -23.13 7.44
C THR A 276 -5.61 -22.84 8.03
N GLY A 277 -5.26 -23.52 9.13
CA GLY A 277 -3.88 -23.57 9.63
C GLY A 277 -3.38 -22.34 10.38
N ASN A 278 -4.24 -21.34 10.67
CA ASN A 278 -3.83 -20.18 11.47
C ASN A 278 -3.66 -20.51 12.95
N GLY A 279 -2.81 -19.75 13.65
CA GLY A 279 -2.74 -19.79 15.12
C GLY A 279 -4.06 -19.29 15.75
N SER A 280 -4.60 -18.20 15.23
CA SER A 280 -5.98 -17.78 15.46
C SER A 280 -6.58 -17.24 14.16
N ALA A 281 -7.81 -17.64 13.85
CA ALA A 281 -8.50 -17.22 12.64
C ALA A 281 -9.03 -15.78 12.77
N LEU A 282 -9.64 -15.45 13.92
CA LEU A 282 -10.13 -14.11 14.19
C LEU A 282 -9.89 -13.71 15.64
N VAL A 283 -9.42 -12.48 15.86
CA VAL A 283 -9.22 -11.92 17.20
C VAL A 283 -9.85 -10.53 17.28
N LEU A 284 -10.65 -10.30 18.31
CA LEU A 284 -11.21 -8.99 18.64
C LEU A 284 -10.45 -8.34 19.81
N GLU A 285 -9.95 -7.12 19.62
CA GLU A 285 -9.24 -6.36 20.65
C GLU A 285 -9.87 -4.98 20.81
N PHE A 286 -10.28 -4.59 22.02
CA PHE A 286 -10.92 -3.27 22.24
C PHE A 286 -12.08 -2.99 21.26
N GLN A 287 -12.76 -4.04 20.81
CA GLN A 287 -13.85 -3.98 19.84
C GLN A 287 -15.17 -3.92 20.61
N SER A 288 -15.84 -2.76 20.57
CA SER A 288 -17.10 -2.61 21.28
C SER A 288 -18.03 -1.59 20.64
N SER A 289 -19.23 -2.07 20.31
CA SER A 289 -20.36 -1.26 19.87
C SER A 289 -20.88 -0.33 20.96
N ALA A 290 -20.82 -0.76 22.22
CA ALA A 290 -21.20 0.05 23.37
C ALA A 290 -20.21 1.21 23.57
N TRP A 291 -18.91 0.93 23.48
CA TRP A 291 -17.87 1.98 23.52
C TRP A 291 -18.05 2.96 22.37
N GLU A 292 -18.29 2.46 21.15
CA GLU A 292 -18.46 3.27 19.96
C GLU A 292 -19.67 4.22 20.05
N ALA A 293 -20.80 3.73 20.57
CA ALA A 293 -22.01 4.52 20.77
C ALA A 293 -21.82 5.66 21.80
N GLU A 294 -21.00 5.44 22.82
CA GLU A 294 -20.78 6.42 23.89
C GLU A 294 -19.64 7.41 23.60
N LYS A 295 -18.50 6.92 23.11
CA LYS A 295 -17.24 7.67 23.02
C LYS A 295 -16.78 7.92 21.60
N GLY A 296 -17.29 7.17 20.61
CA GLY A 296 -16.77 7.19 19.25
C GLY A 296 -16.72 8.58 18.62
N SER A 297 -17.81 9.35 18.74
CA SER A 297 -17.90 10.70 18.16
C SER A 297 -16.91 11.69 18.79
N VAL A 298 -16.73 11.63 20.12
CA VAL A 298 -15.79 12.49 20.85
C VAL A 298 -14.35 12.20 20.40
N VAL A 299 -13.96 10.92 20.39
CA VAL A 299 -12.61 10.50 19.96
C VAL A 299 -12.35 10.91 18.50
N ARG A 300 -13.35 10.82 17.62
CA ARG A 300 -13.21 11.26 16.24
C ARG A 300 -12.97 12.76 16.10
N GLN A 301 -13.65 13.59 16.88
CA GLN A 301 -13.42 15.04 16.88
C GLN A 301 -11.99 15.38 17.32
N GLU A 302 -11.46 14.66 18.32
CA GLU A 302 -10.08 14.80 18.76
C GLU A 302 -9.07 14.33 17.69
N GLU A 303 -9.34 13.22 17.00
CA GLU A 303 -8.47 12.74 15.91
C GLU A 303 -8.35 13.73 14.75
N VAL A 304 -9.41 14.47 14.40
CA VAL A 304 -9.37 15.55 13.39
C VAL A 304 -8.32 16.60 13.76
N SER A 305 -8.15 16.87 15.05
CA SER A 305 -7.24 17.89 15.56
C SER A 305 -5.76 17.48 15.44
N SER A 306 -5.47 16.18 15.32
CA SER A 306 -4.11 15.62 15.27
C SER A 306 -3.48 15.66 13.87
N VAL A 307 -2.17 15.93 13.82
CA VAL A 307 -1.39 16.04 12.58
C VAL A 307 -1.00 14.63 12.09
N GLY A 308 -1.18 14.34 10.80
CA GLY A 308 -0.76 13.07 10.19
C GLY A 308 0.76 12.84 10.31
N ALA A 309 1.20 11.58 10.27
CA ALA A 309 2.59 11.15 10.49
C ALA A 309 3.65 11.76 9.56
N PHE A 310 3.24 12.49 8.52
CA PHE A 310 4.12 13.14 7.53
C PHE A 310 3.79 14.62 7.27
N GLY A 311 3.07 15.30 8.19
CA GLY A 311 2.83 16.75 8.12
C GLY A 311 1.60 17.17 7.29
N ARG A 312 1.30 18.48 7.33
CA ARG A 312 0.04 19.11 6.89
C ARG A 312 -0.28 18.86 5.41
N GLY A 313 -1.44 18.26 5.15
CA GLY A 313 -2.15 18.38 3.88
C GLY A 313 -3.53 19.00 4.14
N ALA A 314 -4.08 19.68 3.13
CA ALA A 314 -5.44 20.24 3.19
C ALA A 314 -6.43 19.17 3.69
N ARG A 315 -7.27 19.57 4.64
CA ARG A 315 -8.32 18.72 5.20
C ARG A 315 -9.48 18.77 4.22
N ASN A 316 -9.79 17.65 3.57
CA ASN A 316 -11.18 17.45 3.16
C ASN A 316 -11.95 17.25 4.47
N GLU A 317 -13.00 18.05 4.69
CA GLU A 317 -13.90 17.87 5.81
C GLU A 317 -14.64 16.55 5.61
N VAL A 318 -14.18 15.51 6.29
CA VAL A 318 -14.91 14.24 6.36
C VAL A 318 -15.84 14.33 7.55
N THR A 319 -17.13 14.14 7.30
CA THR A 319 -18.21 14.24 8.27
C THR A 319 -18.21 13.05 9.25
N GLU A 320 -18.91 13.19 10.38
CA GLU A 320 -19.11 12.08 11.32
C GLU A 320 -19.87 10.91 10.68
N ASP A 321 -20.84 11.20 9.81
CA ASP A 321 -21.61 10.19 9.09
C ASP A 321 -20.75 9.33 8.16
N GLU A 322 -19.74 9.94 7.55
CA GLU A 322 -18.80 9.25 6.67
C GLU A 322 -17.87 8.31 7.43
N ARG A 323 -17.47 8.70 8.66
CA ARG A 323 -16.48 7.98 9.47
C ARG A 323 -17.07 6.95 10.42
N ARG A 324 -18.32 7.12 10.85
CA ARG A 324 -18.93 6.18 11.79
C ARG A 324 -19.15 4.80 11.14
N PRO A 325 -19.04 3.72 11.91
CA PRO A 325 -19.50 2.41 11.45
C PRO A 325 -20.99 2.45 11.11
N ARG A 326 -21.39 1.67 10.10
CA ARG A 326 -22.79 1.64 9.64
C ARG A 326 -23.68 0.70 10.45
N VAL A 327 -23.10 -0.36 10.99
CA VAL A 327 -23.81 -1.40 11.75
C VAL A 327 -23.12 -1.52 13.11
N LEU A 328 -23.89 -1.32 14.18
CA LEU A 328 -23.44 -1.42 15.57
C LEU A 328 -24.39 -2.35 16.32
N ASP A 329 -24.36 -3.64 15.98
CA ASP A 329 -25.19 -4.67 16.62
C ASP A 329 -24.41 -5.54 17.62
N GLY A 330 -23.18 -5.13 17.96
CA GLY A 330 -22.29 -5.85 18.85
C GLY A 330 -21.65 -7.09 18.24
N THR A 331 -21.68 -7.21 16.91
CA THR A 331 -21.08 -8.34 16.22
C THR A 331 -20.18 -7.96 15.04
N VAL A 332 -19.14 -8.76 14.83
CA VAL A 332 -18.37 -8.80 13.58
C VAL A 332 -18.91 -9.94 12.71
N ASP A 333 -19.34 -9.63 11.48
CA ASP A 333 -19.93 -10.62 10.56
C ASP A 333 -18.84 -11.41 9.84
N ALA A 334 -18.72 -12.69 10.20
CA ALA A 334 -17.77 -13.65 9.64
C ALA A 334 -18.46 -14.93 9.12
N ARG A 335 -19.67 -14.78 8.56
CA ARG A 335 -20.45 -15.92 8.04
C ARG A 335 -19.94 -16.39 6.67
N GLY A 336 -20.17 -17.67 6.39
CA GLY A 336 -19.90 -18.28 5.09
C GLY A 336 -18.42 -18.56 4.82
N ASN A 337 -17.57 -18.51 5.84
CA ASN A 337 -16.14 -18.83 5.72
C ASN A 337 -15.89 -20.33 5.97
N TRP A 338 -14.78 -20.83 5.43
CA TRP A 338 -14.21 -22.12 5.76
C TRP A 338 -13.13 -21.95 6.84
N TRP A 339 -13.25 -22.70 7.93
CA TRP A 339 -12.40 -22.52 9.11
C TRP A 339 -11.22 -23.51 9.19
N GLY A 340 -11.14 -24.47 8.26
CA GLY A 340 -10.24 -25.61 8.36
C GLY A 340 -10.97 -26.87 8.84
N LEU A 341 -10.39 -28.05 8.58
CA LEU A 341 -11.03 -29.34 8.87
C LEU A 341 -11.32 -29.51 10.37
N LYS A 342 -10.34 -29.19 11.22
CA LYS A 342 -10.42 -29.41 12.66
C LYS A 342 -11.42 -28.44 13.31
N GLU A 343 -11.30 -27.16 12.97
CA GLU A 343 -12.12 -26.07 13.49
C GLU A 343 -13.57 -26.23 13.03
N THR A 344 -13.78 -26.61 11.77
CA THR A 344 -15.14 -26.88 11.26
C THR A 344 -15.78 -28.08 11.97
N ALA A 345 -15.03 -29.15 12.24
CA ALA A 345 -15.55 -30.30 12.99
C ALA A 345 -15.90 -29.95 14.46
N GLU A 346 -15.22 -28.97 15.06
CA GLU A 346 -15.57 -28.43 16.38
C GLU A 346 -16.85 -27.60 16.32
N LEU A 347 -16.97 -26.73 15.32
CA LEU A 347 -18.17 -25.93 15.09
C LEU A 347 -19.41 -26.81 14.83
N GLU A 348 -19.27 -27.91 14.10
CA GLU A 348 -20.36 -28.87 13.89
C GLU A 348 -20.87 -29.52 15.18
N LYS A 349 -20.01 -29.66 16.20
CA LYS A 349 -20.40 -30.21 17.51
C LYS A 349 -21.02 -29.15 18.41
N THR A 350 -20.49 -27.92 18.39
CA THR A 350 -20.87 -26.85 19.32
C THR A 350 -22.00 -25.97 18.79
N GLY A 351 -22.21 -25.95 17.47
CA GLY A 351 -23.25 -25.16 16.83
C GLY A 351 -22.96 -23.66 16.81
N ALA A 352 -23.96 -22.87 16.40
CA ALA A 352 -23.83 -21.42 16.25
C ALA A 352 -23.58 -20.66 17.57
N GLY A 353 -23.87 -21.27 18.72
CA GLY A 353 -23.61 -20.71 20.05
C GLY A 353 -22.28 -21.13 20.66
N GLY A 354 -21.47 -21.91 19.94
CA GLY A 354 -20.18 -22.40 20.42
C GLY A 354 -19.15 -21.28 20.67
N ASN A 355 -18.05 -21.66 21.32
CA ASN A 355 -16.88 -20.81 21.51
C ASN A 355 -15.64 -21.50 20.91
N PRO A 356 -15.42 -21.40 19.59
CA PRO A 356 -14.33 -22.11 18.92
C PRO A 356 -12.98 -21.49 19.29
N VAL A 357 -12.00 -22.33 19.63
CA VAL A 357 -10.67 -21.87 20.10
C VAL A 357 -9.94 -20.98 19.08
N SER A 358 -10.25 -21.12 17.79
CA SER A 358 -9.66 -20.31 16.71
C SER A 358 -10.20 -18.87 16.64
N ILE A 359 -11.26 -18.55 17.38
CA ILE A 359 -11.86 -17.21 17.44
C ILE A 359 -11.75 -16.71 18.87
N ALA A 360 -11.00 -15.63 19.07
CA ALA A 360 -10.90 -14.97 20.37
C ALA A 360 -11.77 -13.72 20.38
N ASP A 361 -12.88 -13.75 21.13
CA ASP A 361 -13.85 -12.66 21.18
C ASP A 361 -14.47 -12.45 22.58
N GLY A 362 -15.59 -11.73 22.65
CA GLY A 362 -16.31 -11.48 23.90
C GLY A 362 -16.77 -12.72 24.67
N ARG A 363 -16.72 -13.93 24.08
CA ARG A 363 -16.95 -15.18 24.82
C ARG A 363 -15.75 -15.55 25.69
N ASP A 364 -14.53 -15.26 25.24
CA ASP A 364 -13.28 -15.54 25.96
C ASP A 364 -12.92 -14.39 26.90
N THR A 365 -13.05 -13.17 26.40
CA THR A 365 -12.74 -11.93 27.13
C THR A 365 -13.98 -11.02 27.13
N PRO A 366 -14.92 -11.18 28.08
CA PRO A 366 -16.22 -10.52 28.02
C PRO A 366 -16.18 -9.00 28.03
N THR A 367 -15.13 -8.41 28.59
CA THR A 367 -15.02 -6.96 28.75
C THR A 367 -13.59 -6.48 28.63
N PHE A 368 -13.44 -5.18 28.38
CA PHE A 368 -12.18 -4.46 28.56
C PHE A 368 -12.43 -3.15 29.30
N THR A 369 -11.37 -2.55 29.85
CA THR A 369 -11.44 -1.26 30.56
C THR A 369 -10.67 -0.19 29.79
N GLU A 370 -11.32 0.95 29.57
CA GLU A 370 -10.70 2.14 28.97
C GLU A 370 -11.19 3.41 29.67
N GLY A 371 -10.27 4.31 30.01
CA GLY A 371 -10.60 5.55 30.74
C GLY A 371 -11.29 5.31 32.09
N GLY A 372 -11.00 4.18 32.76
CA GLY A 372 -11.61 3.81 34.05
C GLY A 372 -13.03 3.25 33.96
N LYS A 373 -13.57 3.04 32.75
CA LYS A 373 -14.89 2.43 32.53
C LYS A 373 -14.73 1.09 31.80
N THR A 374 -15.56 0.13 32.19
CA THR A 374 -15.61 -1.20 31.58
C THR A 374 -16.65 -1.23 30.46
N TYR A 375 -16.28 -1.79 29.32
CA TYR A 375 -17.15 -1.98 28.15
C TYR A 375 -17.20 -3.46 27.78
N PRO A 376 -18.37 -3.96 27.32
CA PRO A 376 -18.46 -5.31 26.78
C PRO A 376 -17.63 -5.39 25.49
N LEU A 377 -16.88 -6.49 25.34
CA LEU A 377 -16.25 -6.82 24.07
C LEU A 377 -17.30 -7.45 23.15
N ASP A 378 -17.33 -7.04 21.89
CA ASP A 378 -18.22 -7.59 20.89
C ASP A 378 -17.91 -9.08 20.60
N THR A 379 -18.79 -9.74 19.87
CA THR A 379 -18.62 -11.16 19.49
C THR A 379 -18.56 -11.35 17.98
N VAL A 380 -18.08 -12.50 17.55
CA VAL A 380 -18.04 -12.88 16.14
C VAL A 380 -19.26 -13.71 15.79
N ARG A 381 -19.88 -13.37 14.66
CA ARG A 381 -20.94 -14.15 14.04
C ARG A 381 -20.36 -15.01 12.93
N PHE A 382 -20.01 -16.26 13.23
CA PHE A 382 -19.37 -17.18 12.30
C PHE A 382 -20.34 -18.19 11.63
N ALA A 383 -21.61 -18.25 12.06
CA ALA A 383 -22.60 -19.19 11.55
C ALA A 383 -23.63 -18.52 10.60
N PRO A 384 -23.98 -19.14 9.45
CA PRO A 384 -23.48 -20.43 8.98
C PRO A 384 -22.02 -20.34 8.51
N TRP A 385 -21.29 -21.45 8.59
CA TRP A 385 -19.95 -21.61 8.01
C TRP A 385 -20.00 -22.51 6.76
N SER A 386 -18.95 -22.48 5.95
CA SER A 386 -18.81 -23.40 4.82
C SER A 386 -18.47 -24.81 5.31
N LYS A 387 -18.99 -25.83 4.63
CA LYS A 387 -18.67 -27.24 4.88
C LYS A 387 -17.55 -27.79 3.99
N VAL A 388 -17.09 -26.97 3.04
CA VAL A 388 -16.01 -27.33 2.10
C VAL A 388 -14.99 -26.20 2.00
N PRO A 389 -13.73 -26.50 1.69
CA PRO A 389 -12.73 -25.49 1.37
C PRO A 389 -13.19 -24.59 0.20
N LEU A 390 -12.83 -23.30 0.25
CA LEU A 390 -13.36 -22.29 -0.67
C LEU A 390 -12.34 -21.73 -1.68
N THR A 391 -11.04 -21.93 -1.44
CA THR A 391 -9.98 -21.22 -2.20
C THR A 391 -8.88 -22.11 -2.76
N ALA A 392 -9.12 -23.42 -2.90
CA ALA A 392 -8.13 -24.40 -3.36
C ALA A 392 -7.49 -24.08 -4.74
N ASP A 393 -8.12 -23.23 -5.56
CA ASP A 393 -7.61 -22.84 -6.88
C ASP A 393 -6.75 -21.56 -6.90
N LEU A 394 -6.67 -20.79 -5.81
CA LEU A 394 -5.86 -19.56 -5.77
C LEU A 394 -4.35 -19.83 -5.80
N GLU A 395 -3.89 -21.04 -5.45
CA GLU A 395 -2.46 -21.43 -5.54
C GLU A 395 -1.94 -21.55 -6.98
N LYS A 396 -2.83 -21.61 -7.97
CA LYS A 396 -2.48 -21.78 -9.40
C LYS A 396 -2.35 -20.45 -10.15
N LEU A 397 -2.60 -19.32 -9.49
CA LEU A 397 -2.49 -18.01 -10.10
C LEU A 397 -0.99 -17.60 -10.18
N PRO A 398 -0.51 -17.15 -11.36
CA PRO A 398 0.90 -16.87 -11.62
C PRO A 398 1.47 -15.72 -10.78
#